data_AF-A0AAN0MEJ7-F1
#
_entry.id   AF-A0AAN0MEJ7-F1
#
_cell.length_a   1.000
_cell.length_b   1.000
_cell.length_c   1.000
_cell.angle_alpha   90.00
_cell.angle_beta   90.00
_cell.angle_gamma   90.00
#
_symmetry.space_group_name_H-M   'P 1'
#
loop_
_entity.id
_entity.type
_entity.pdbx_description
1 polymer ?
#
loop_
_entity_poly.entity_id
_entity_poly.type
_entity_poly.pdbx_seq_one_letter_code
_entity_poly.pdbx_strand_id
1 'polypeptide(L)'
;MKSTMKAVATASTMALVLTFSAATITTFTTTAAYAERGNGNGNGNGNRNGNRGNGGNDRADKANRAGGNGNGNGRGALARELRSLNAAHANQNALQNASPNSMPGKLYTYQQTRQEFIEVVREQDAAYEEYNRLIGLSEEEVAAEYPDGGYEDAVTAAAEEYDVARDAALDAQSDTEASLLVLTEGRALSAEAAAELHRLLGF
;
A
#
# COMPACT_ATOMS: atom_id res chain seq x y z
N MET A 1 24.32 50.91 31.89
CA MET A 1 24.35 49.59 32.55
C MET A 1 22.97 49.29 33.10
N LYS A 2 22.29 48.29 32.53
CA LYS A 2 21.37 47.34 33.18
C LYS A 2 20.93 46.36 32.09
N SER A 3 21.75 45.33 31.90
CA SER A 3 21.42 44.13 31.13
C SER A 3 20.40 43.34 31.94
N THR A 4 19.23 43.08 31.37
CA THR A 4 18.25 42.12 31.90
C THR A 4 18.32 40.88 31.05
N MET A 5 19.15 39.95 31.51
CA MET A 5 19.19 38.55 31.11
C MET A 5 18.12 37.76 31.88
N LYS A 6 17.65 36.66 31.24
CA LYS A 6 16.83 35.53 31.75
C LYS A 6 15.31 35.69 31.52
N ALA A 7 14.58 34.72 30.98
CA ALA A 7 14.85 33.30 30.73
C ALA A 7 14.04 32.85 29.51
N VAL A 8 14.69 32.22 28.53
CA VAL A 8 14.00 31.43 27.51
C VAL A 8 13.97 30.01 28.04
N ALA A 9 12.76 29.54 28.35
CA ALA A 9 12.52 28.20 28.83
C ALA A 9 12.77 27.22 27.68
N THR A 10 13.81 26.41 27.79
CA THR A 10 14.06 25.26 26.94
C THR A 10 13.00 24.19 27.23
N ALA A 11 11.93 24.18 26.44
CA ALA A 11 10.98 23.08 26.40
C ALA A 11 11.57 21.98 25.51
N SER A 12 12.36 21.10 26.11
CA SER A 12 12.87 19.89 25.45
C SER A 12 11.76 18.83 25.45
N THR A 13 10.84 18.90 24.51
CA THR A 13 9.92 17.80 24.19
C THR A 13 10.69 16.76 23.38
N MET A 14 11.02 15.64 24.01
CA MET A 14 11.55 14.47 23.32
C MET A 14 10.48 13.92 22.37
N ALA A 15 10.60 14.24 21.08
CA ALA A 15 9.79 13.62 20.04
C ALA A 15 10.20 12.14 19.90
N LEU A 16 9.27 11.24 20.23
CA LEU A 16 9.39 9.83 19.90
C LEU A 16 9.23 9.69 18.38
N VAL A 17 10.34 9.51 17.68
CA VAL A 17 10.35 9.34 16.21
C VAL A 17 9.76 7.96 15.87
N LEU A 18 8.50 7.94 15.47
CA LEU A 18 7.89 6.82 14.73
C LEU A 18 7.96 7.17 13.26
N THR A 19 9.02 6.70 12.59
CA THR A 19 9.12 6.74 11.13
C THR A 19 8.18 5.68 10.57
N PHE A 20 7.01 6.11 10.11
CA PHE A 20 6.19 5.27 9.25
C PHE A 20 6.85 5.29 7.88
N SER A 21 7.79 4.37 7.65
CA SER A 21 8.09 3.98 6.27
C SER A 21 6.76 3.53 5.68
N ALA A 22 6.16 4.38 4.84
CA ALA A 22 5.38 3.86 3.73
C ALA A 22 6.26 2.75 3.17
N ALA A 23 5.75 1.52 3.11
CA ALA A 23 6.44 0.48 2.37
C ALA A 23 6.41 0.92 0.90
N THR A 24 7.31 1.84 0.55
CA THR A 24 7.88 1.90 -0.77
C THR A 24 8.33 0.48 -1.02
N ILE A 25 7.81 -0.08 -2.09
CA ILE A 25 8.35 -1.31 -2.64
C ILE A 25 9.79 -0.94 -3.02
N THR A 26 10.72 -1.10 -2.09
CA THR A 26 12.15 -1.07 -2.34
C THR A 26 12.42 -2.34 -3.13
N THR A 27 12.21 -2.23 -4.44
CA THR A 27 12.73 -3.20 -5.39
C THR A 27 14.25 -3.12 -5.25
N PHE A 28 14.84 -4.06 -4.50
CA PHE A 28 16.27 -4.29 -4.60
C PHE A 28 16.55 -4.61 -6.07
N THR A 29 17.16 -3.64 -6.75
CA THR A 29 17.69 -3.78 -8.11
C THR A 29 18.89 -4.71 -8.06
N THR A 30 18.61 -6.01 -7.93
CA THR A 30 19.60 -7.01 -8.32
C THR A 30 19.67 -7.00 -9.83
N THR A 31 20.87 -6.67 -10.30
CA THR A 31 21.26 -6.44 -11.68
C THR A 31 20.69 -7.52 -12.60
N ALA A 32 19.99 -7.09 -13.65
CA ALA A 32 19.53 -7.96 -14.72
C ALA A 32 20.75 -8.58 -15.43
N ALA A 33 21.11 -9.81 -15.06
CA ALA A 33 21.94 -10.65 -15.89
C ALA A 33 21.08 -11.12 -17.07
N TYR A 34 21.32 -10.49 -18.22
CA TYR A 34 20.93 -10.93 -19.55
C TYR A 34 21.08 -12.46 -19.69
N ALA A 35 20.00 -13.14 -20.04
CA ALA A 35 20.04 -14.44 -20.69
C ALA A 35 19.06 -14.43 -21.86
N GLU A 36 19.57 -13.96 -22.99
CA GLU A 36 19.03 -14.19 -24.32
C GLU A 36 18.99 -15.69 -24.62
N ARG A 37 17.80 -16.20 -24.94
CA ARG A 37 17.59 -17.22 -25.99
C ARG A 37 16.10 -17.44 -26.19
N GLY A 38 15.64 -17.05 -27.37
CA GLY A 38 14.32 -17.41 -27.86
C GLY A 38 14.15 -18.91 -27.99
N ASN A 39 12.91 -19.35 -27.90
CA ASN A 39 12.35 -20.40 -28.73
C ASN A 39 10.84 -20.27 -28.68
N GLY A 40 10.27 -19.71 -29.75
CA GLY A 40 8.85 -19.84 -30.02
C GLY A 40 8.53 -21.30 -30.36
N ASN A 41 7.39 -21.78 -29.88
CA ASN A 41 6.69 -22.90 -30.48
C ASN A 41 5.19 -22.69 -30.25
N GLY A 42 4.56 -21.98 -31.19
CA GLY A 42 3.12 -22.05 -31.37
C GLY A 42 2.79 -23.34 -32.10
N ASN A 43 1.94 -24.18 -31.50
CA ASN A 43 1.24 -25.24 -32.22
C ASN A 43 -0.24 -25.14 -31.87
N GLY A 44 -0.94 -24.31 -32.64
CA GLY A 44 -2.38 -24.44 -32.81
C GLY A 44 -2.63 -25.64 -33.73
N ASN A 45 -3.33 -26.65 -33.24
CA ASN A 45 -3.88 -27.70 -34.10
C ASN A 45 -5.38 -27.81 -33.81
N GLY A 46 -6.15 -26.99 -34.50
CA GLY A 46 -7.56 -27.26 -34.72
C GLY A 46 -7.69 -28.19 -35.91
N ASN A 47 -8.29 -29.36 -35.71
CA ASN A 47 -8.98 -30.01 -36.82
C ASN A 47 -10.25 -30.71 -36.36
N ARG A 48 -11.33 -30.38 -37.06
CA ARG A 48 -12.68 -30.90 -36.90
C ARG A 48 -12.71 -32.34 -37.42
N ASN A 49 -13.43 -33.24 -36.75
CA ASN A 49 -14.09 -34.32 -37.48
C ASN A 49 -15.40 -34.73 -36.79
N GLY A 50 -16.45 -34.82 -37.61
CA GLY A 50 -17.81 -35.05 -37.16
C GLY A 50 -18.16 -36.53 -36.99
N ASN A 51 -19.09 -36.76 -36.05
CA ASN A 51 -20.27 -37.61 -36.14
C ASN A 51 -20.12 -39.12 -36.47
N ARG A 52 -20.43 -39.97 -35.47
CA ARG A 52 -21.38 -41.11 -35.47
C ARG A 52 -20.91 -42.21 -34.51
N GLY A 53 -21.78 -42.65 -33.60
CA GLY A 53 -21.56 -43.88 -32.84
C GLY A 53 -22.46 -44.01 -31.61
N ASN A 54 -23.48 -44.84 -31.72
CA ASN A 54 -24.51 -45.15 -30.74
C ASN A 54 -24.01 -46.16 -29.67
N GLY A 55 -24.50 -46.03 -28.43
CA GLY A 55 -24.69 -47.14 -27.49
C GLY A 55 -23.59 -47.40 -26.45
N GLY A 56 -24.00 -47.43 -25.18
CA GLY A 56 -23.26 -48.11 -24.10
C GLY A 56 -23.25 -47.37 -22.77
N ASN A 57 -24.28 -47.60 -21.94
CA ASN A 57 -24.15 -47.46 -20.49
C ASN A 57 -23.03 -48.40 -20.03
N ASP A 58 -22.08 -47.91 -19.22
CA ASP A 58 -21.55 -48.69 -18.10
C ASP A 58 -20.97 -47.75 -17.04
N ARG A 59 -21.55 -47.87 -15.84
CA ARG A 59 -21.04 -47.31 -14.60
C ARG A 59 -19.71 -48.01 -14.32
N ALA A 60 -18.62 -47.25 -14.32
CA ALA A 60 -17.37 -47.69 -13.72
C ALA A 60 -16.87 -46.57 -12.80
N ASP A 61 -17.00 -46.87 -11.52
CA ASP A 61 -16.32 -46.27 -10.40
C ASP A 61 -14.91 -45.78 -10.77
N LYS A 62 -14.67 -44.50 -10.51
CA LYS A 62 -13.38 -44.03 -10.01
C LYS A 62 -13.61 -42.75 -9.23
N ALA A 63 -13.93 -42.97 -7.96
CA ALA A 63 -13.50 -42.11 -6.87
C ALA A 63 -12.05 -41.66 -7.13
N ASN A 64 -11.86 -40.39 -7.51
CA ASN A 64 -10.60 -39.66 -7.46
C ASN A 64 -10.80 -38.20 -7.91
N ARG A 65 -11.57 -37.44 -7.14
CA ARG A 65 -11.46 -35.97 -7.14
C ARG A 65 -11.12 -35.40 -5.75
N ALA A 66 -10.59 -36.26 -4.87
CA ALA A 66 -9.77 -35.85 -3.74
C ALA A 66 -8.31 -36.12 -4.15
N GLY A 67 -7.59 -35.10 -4.60
CA GLY A 67 -6.21 -35.29 -5.06
C GLY A 67 -5.75 -34.30 -6.12
N GLY A 68 -6.22 -33.06 -6.09
CA GLY A 68 -5.55 -31.96 -6.78
C GLY A 68 -4.34 -31.50 -5.98
N ASN A 69 -3.35 -32.37 -5.78
CA ASN A 69 -2.00 -32.00 -5.33
C ASN A 69 -1.34 -31.27 -6.50
N GLY A 70 -1.84 -30.07 -6.81
CA GLY A 70 -1.19 -29.17 -7.73
C GLY A 70 -0.02 -28.55 -7.00
N ASN A 71 1.19 -28.80 -7.47
CA ASN A 71 2.38 -27.98 -7.26
C ASN A 71 2.07 -26.54 -7.71
N GLY A 72 1.28 -25.82 -6.94
CA GLY A 72 0.87 -24.45 -7.20
C GLY A 72 1.77 -23.52 -6.40
N ASN A 73 2.56 -22.72 -7.09
CA ASN A 73 3.52 -21.74 -6.56
C ASN A 73 2.83 -20.66 -5.67
N GLY A 74 2.21 -21.01 -4.54
CA GLY A 74 1.52 -20.09 -3.61
C GLY A 74 0.23 -19.45 -4.15
N ARG A 75 0.02 -19.42 -5.47
CA ARG A 75 -1.12 -18.75 -6.15
C ARG A 75 -2.49 -19.24 -5.67
N GLY A 76 -2.62 -20.52 -5.32
CA GLY A 76 -3.87 -21.08 -4.82
C GLY A 76 -4.23 -20.65 -3.39
N ALA A 77 -3.23 -20.34 -2.55
CA ALA A 77 -3.46 -19.83 -1.20
C ALA A 77 -3.92 -18.37 -1.26
N LEU A 78 -3.23 -17.53 -2.04
CA LEU A 78 -3.62 -16.14 -2.28
C LEU A 78 -5.02 -16.01 -2.87
N ALA A 79 -5.38 -16.82 -3.87
CA ALA A 79 -6.73 -16.80 -4.44
C ALA A 79 -7.82 -17.17 -3.41
N ARG A 80 -7.52 -18.07 -2.46
CA ARG A 80 -8.45 -18.45 -1.38
C ARG A 80 -8.58 -17.36 -0.31
N GLU A 81 -7.55 -16.56 -0.09
CA GLU A 81 -7.60 -15.42 0.82
C GLU A 81 -8.24 -14.19 0.18
N LEU A 82 -8.06 -13.99 -1.12
CA LEU A 82 -8.72 -12.89 -1.82
C LEU A 82 -10.21 -13.19 -2.08
N ARG A 83 -10.62 -14.46 -2.26
CA ARG A 83 -12.03 -14.87 -2.49
C ARG A 83 -12.77 -13.96 -3.49
N SER A 84 -13.71 -13.15 -2.98
CA SER A 84 -14.58 -12.24 -3.70
C SER A 84 -13.90 -10.92 -4.08
N LEU A 85 -12.68 -10.66 -3.58
CA LEU A 85 -11.86 -9.50 -3.93
C LEU A 85 -11.34 -9.54 -5.38
N ASN A 86 -11.68 -10.58 -6.15
CA ASN A 86 -11.60 -10.55 -7.61
C ASN A 86 -12.41 -9.38 -8.22
N ALA A 87 -13.34 -8.78 -7.45
CA ALA A 87 -13.97 -7.49 -7.78
C ALA A 87 -12.95 -6.35 -8.00
N ALA A 88 -11.71 -6.47 -7.53
CA ALA A 88 -10.63 -5.51 -7.79
C ALA A 88 -10.24 -5.39 -9.26
N HIS A 89 -10.67 -6.33 -10.10
CA HIS A 89 -10.55 -6.22 -11.55
C HIS A 89 -11.68 -5.42 -12.22
N ALA A 90 -12.70 -4.98 -11.49
CA ALA A 90 -13.74 -4.12 -12.04
C ALA A 90 -13.14 -2.79 -12.51
N ASN A 91 -13.63 -2.26 -13.63
CA ASN A 91 -13.18 -0.95 -14.10
C ASN A 91 -13.62 0.17 -13.13
N GLN A 92 -12.90 1.30 -13.15
CA GLN A 92 -13.13 2.40 -12.21
C GLN A 92 -14.58 2.93 -12.24
N ASN A 93 -15.19 3.02 -13.43
CA ASN A 93 -16.57 3.47 -13.55
C ASN A 93 -17.55 2.51 -12.86
N ALA A 94 -17.29 1.20 -12.89
CA ALA A 94 -18.10 0.20 -12.21
C ALA A 94 -17.95 0.29 -10.68
N LEU A 95 -16.74 0.59 -10.18
CA LEU A 95 -16.48 0.81 -8.76
C LEU A 95 -17.23 2.06 -8.25
N GLN A 96 -17.12 3.17 -8.97
CA GLN A 96 -17.74 4.45 -8.59
C GLN A 96 -19.27 4.42 -8.56
N ASN A 97 -19.90 3.66 -9.45
CA ASN A 97 -21.36 3.57 -9.54
C ASN A 97 -21.95 2.39 -8.75
N ALA A 98 -21.12 1.62 -8.06
CA ALA A 98 -21.59 0.47 -7.29
C ALA A 98 -22.39 0.91 -6.06
N SER A 99 -23.34 0.06 -5.64
CA SER A 99 -23.99 0.26 -4.35
C SER A 99 -22.94 0.22 -3.22
N PRO A 100 -22.96 1.14 -2.23
CA PRO A 100 -21.94 1.21 -1.18
C PRO A 100 -21.71 -0.12 -0.45
N ASN A 101 -22.78 -0.89 -0.23
CA ASN A 101 -22.72 -2.17 0.50
C ASN A 101 -22.33 -3.38 -0.38
N SER A 102 -22.26 -3.20 -1.70
CA SER A 102 -21.82 -4.26 -2.62
C SER A 102 -20.29 -4.43 -2.55
N MET A 103 -19.78 -5.60 -2.95
CA MET A 103 -18.33 -5.83 -2.98
C MET A 103 -17.56 -4.76 -3.79
N PRO A 104 -17.99 -4.36 -5.00
CA PRO A 104 -17.35 -3.25 -5.73
C PRO A 104 -17.45 -1.90 -5.00
N GLY A 105 -18.55 -1.62 -4.29
CA GLY A 105 -18.72 -0.38 -3.52
C GLY A 105 -17.81 -0.31 -2.29
N LYS A 106 -17.77 -1.39 -1.50
CA LYS A 106 -16.84 -1.51 -0.36
C LYS A 106 -15.38 -1.38 -0.81
N LEU A 107 -15.06 -1.98 -1.97
CA LEU A 107 -13.73 -1.93 -2.55
C LEU A 107 -13.38 -0.49 -3.00
N TYR A 108 -14.34 0.23 -3.57
CA TYR A 108 -14.15 1.64 -3.90
C TYR A 108 -13.89 2.50 -2.66
N THR A 109 -14.64 2.28 -1.57
CA THR A 109 -14.38 2.95 -0.28
C THR A 109 -12.98 2.64 0.25
N TYR A 110 -12.56 1.37 0.22
CA TYR A 110 -11.21 0.98 0.60
C TYR A 110 -10.15 1.65 -0.27
N GLN A 111 -10.35 1.68 -1.59
CA GLN A 111 -9.44 2.35 -2.53
C GLN A 111 -9.28 3.84 -2.20
N GLN A 112 -10.37 4.53 -1.85
CA GLN A 112 -10.35 5.97 -1.53
C GLN A 112 -9.61 6.26 -0.22
N THR A 113 -9.99 5.59 0.87
CA THR A 113 -9.30 5.73 2.17
C THR A 113 -7.81 5.40 2.06
N ARG A 114 -7.45 4.41 1.24
CA ARG A 114 -6.04 4.08 0.97
C ARG A 114 -5.31 5.15 0.17
N GLN A 115 -5.96 5.80 -0.79
CA GLN A 115 -5.38 6.92 -1.55
C GLN A 115 -5.10 8.10 -0.61
N GLU A 116 -6.07 8.45 0.22
CA GLU A 116 -5.95 9.48 1.24
C GLU A 116 -4.81 9.17 2.22
N PHE A 117 -4.73 7.94 2.73
CA PHE A 117 -3.61 7.53 3.60
C PHE A 117 -2.24 7.68 2.91
N ILE A 118 -2.12 7.32 1.63
CA ILE A 118 -0.87 7.51 0.88
C ILE A 118 -0.53 9.00 0.74
N GLU A 119 -1.51 9.86 0.52
CA GLU A 119 -1.31 11.31 0.40
C GLU A 119 -0.90 11.94 1.74
N VAL A 120 -1.60 11.62 2.83
CA VAL A 120 -1.29 12.13 4.16
C VAL A 120 0.08 11.65 4.66
N VAL A 121 0.49 10.41 4.35
CA VAL A 121 1.85 9.95 4.67
C VAL A 121 2.91 10.75 3.90
N ARG A 122 2.66 11.13 2.64
CA ARG A 122 3.60 12.00 1.90
C ARG A 122 3.71 13.38 2.52
N GLU A 123 2.63 13.93 3.05
CA GLU A 123 2.64 15.21 3.78
C GLU A 123 3.43 15.09 5.08
N GLN A 124 3.22 14.01 5.84
CA GLN A 124 4.04 13.69 7.02
C GLN A 124 5.53 13.61 6.67
N ASP A 125 5.88 12.86 5.62
CA ASP A 125 7.28 12.69 5.18
C ASP A 125 7.91 14.05 4.84
N ALA A 126 7.20 14.90 4.11
CA ALA A 126 7.69 16.24 3.76
C ALA A 126 7.87 17.14 4.99
N ALA A 127 6.92 17.12 5.94
CA ALA A 127 7.02 17.88 7.18
C ALA A 127 8.19 17.39 8.05
N TYR A 128 8.40 16.07 8.10
CA TYR A 128 9.53 15.47 8.80
C TYR A 128 10.87 15.84 8.16
N GLU A 129 10.97 15.81 6.83
CA GLU A 129 12.17 16.21 6.10
C GLU A 129 12.52 17.68 6.37
N GLU A 130 11.55 18.58 6.37
CA GLU A 130 11.78 20.00 6.66
C GLU A 130 12.21 20.22 8.11
N TYR A 131 11.54 19.57 9.07
CA TYR A 131 11.95 19.63 10.48
C TYR A 131 13.40 19.15 10.65
N ASN A 132 13.77 18.02 10.05
CA ASN A 132 15.14 17.50 10.13
C ASN A 132 16.16 18.37 9.41
N ARG A 133 15.80 18.97 8.28
CA ARG A 133 16.65 19.92 7.55
C ARG A 133 17.01 21.08 8.46
N LEU A 134 16.00 21.70 9.09
CA LEU A 134 16.19 22.86 9.96
C LEU A 134 17.06 22.53 11.17
N ILE A 135 16.73 21.49 11.95
CA ILE A 135 17.53 21.11 13.12
C ILE A 135 18.93 20.59 12.75
N GLY A 136 19.14 20.24 11.49
CA GLY A 136 20.41 19.78 10.94
C GLY A 136 21.31 20.89 10.41
N LEU A 137 20.85 22.14 10.35
CA LEU A 137 21.66 23.27 9.89
C LEU A 137 22.82 23.55 10.86
N SER A 138 24.00 23.82 10.31
CA SER A 138 25.13 24.35 11.07
C SER A 138 24.91 25.82 11.44
N GLU A 139 25.65 26.33 12.44
CA GLU A 139 25.57 27.75 12.82
C GLU A 139 25.87 28.71 11.65
N GLU A 140 26.80 28.33 10.77
CA GLU A 140 27.13 29.09 9.56
C GLU A 140 25.96 29.13 8.57
N GLU A 141 25.26 28.01 8.38
CA GLU A 141 24.09 27.91 7.52
C GLU A 141 22.88 28.64 8.13
N VAL A 142 22.68 28.54 9.44
CA VAL A 142 21.66 29.33 10.16
C VAL A 142 21.90 30.82 9.96
N ALA A 143 23.14 31.30 10.12
CA ALA A 143 23.47 32.71 9.90
C ALA A 143 23.28 33.15 8.44
N ALA A 144 23.40 32.22 7.48
CA ALA A 144 23.21 32.50 6.06
C ALA A 144 21.73 32.49 5.63
N GLU A 145 20.93 31.54 6.11
CA GLU A 145 19.51 31.36 5.75
C GLU A 145 18.58 32.26 6.60
N TYR A 146 18.98 32.54 7.85
CA TYR A 146 18.24 33.36 8.82
C TYR A 146 19.08 34.55 9.33
N PRO A 147 19.57 35.45 8.44
CA PRO A 147 20.48 36.52 8.82
C PRO A 147 19.89 37.53 9.81
N ASP A 148 18.56 37.68 9.81
CA ASP A 148 17.81 38.57 10.69
C ASP A 148 17.22 37.85 11.93
N GLY A 149 17.60 36.59 12.16
CA GLY A 149 16.98 35.71 13.15
C GLY A 149 15.74 34.98 12.63
N GLY A 150 14.94 34.41 13.55
CA GLY A 150 13.71 33.66 13.20
C GLY A 150 13.90 32.15 12.98
N TYR A 151 15.14 31.64 13.08
CA TYR A 151 15.43 30.21 13.00
C TYR A 151 14.63 29.38 14.03
N GLU A 152 14.60 29.83 15.29
CA GLU A 152 13.87 29.13 16.37
C GLU A 152 12.36 29.07 16.10
N ASP A 153 11.79 30.14 15.53
CA ASP A 153 10.37 30.17 15.15
C ASP A 153 10.09 29.23 13.97
N ALA A 154 11.02 29.16 13.00
CA ALA A 154 10.92 28.23 11.87
C ALA A 154 10.99 26.76 12.31
N VAL A 155 11.93 26.43 13.21
CA VAL A 155 12.05 25.08 13.81
C VAL A 155 10.77 24.73 14.59
N THR A 156 10.24 25.67 15.37
CA THR A 156 9.00 25.47 16.13
C THR A 156 7.82 25.21 15.20
N ALA A 157 7.66 26.03 14.16
CA ALA A 157 6.58 25.86 13.18
C ALA A 157 6.70 24.53 12.43
N ALA A 158 7.91 24.12 12.02
CA ALA A 158 8.13 22.84 11.36
C ALA A 158 7.85 21.64 12.28
N ALA A 159 8.18 21.75 13.58
CA ALA A 159 7.86 20.73 14.57
C ALA A 159 6.34 20.58 14.76
N GLU A 160 5.62 21.70 14.87
CA GLU A 160 4.15 21.70 14.98
C GLU A 160 3.48 21.12 13.73
N GLU A 161 3.96 21.48 12.54
CA GLU A 161 3.47 20.93 11.27
C GLU A 161 3.69 19.42 11.19
N TYR A 162 4.88 18.94 11.58
CA TYR A 162 5.16 17.51 11.63
C TYR A 162 4.25 16.77 12.62
N ASP A 163 4.00 17.32 13.81
CA ASP A 163 3.10 16.72 14.78
C ASP A 163 1.66 16.63 14.25
N VAL A 164 1.16 17.68 13.59
CA VAL A 164 -0.17 17.68 12.95
C VAL A 164 -0.24 16.64 11.82
N ALA A 165 0.75 16.61 10.94
CA ALA A 165 0.79 15.67 9.83
C ALA A 165 0.94 14.21 10.31
N ARG A 166 1.65 13.99 11.42
CA ARG A 166 1.73 12.68 12.07
C ARG A 166 0.38 12.23 12.58
N ASP A 167 -0.34 13.08 13.30
CA ASP A 167 -1.64 12.73 13.88
C ASP A 167 -2.66 12.45 12.76
N ALA A 168 -2.65 13.25 11.68
CA ALA A 168 -3.47 13.00 10.50
C ALA A 168 -3.16 11.64 9.84
N ALA A 169 -1.88 11.25 9.75
CA ALA A 169 -1.51 9.96 9.16
C ALA A 169 -1.96 8.76 10.02
N LEU A 170 -1.99 8.92 11.35
CA LEU A 170 -2.52 7.91 12.26
C LEU A 170 -4.04 7.76 12.09
N ASP A 171 -4.77 8.87 11.95
CA ASP A 171 -6.21 8.84 11.68
C ASP A 171 -6.51 8.19 10.32
N ALA A 172 -5.79 8.58 9.26
CA ALA A 172 -5.96 8.00 7.93
C ALA A 172 -5.57 6.51 7.87
N GLN A 173 -4.58 6.08 8.67
CA GLN A 173 -4.26 4.65 8.85
C GLN A 173 -5.44 3.91 9.47
N SER A 174 -5.99 4.43 10.57
CA SER A 174 -7.15 3.85 11.25
C SER A 174 -8.35 3.73 10.31
N ASP A 175 -8.63 4.76 9.50
CA ASP A 175 -9.73 4.74 8.54
C ASP A 175 -9.52 3.72 7.42
N THR A 176 -8.29 3.59 6.92
CA THR A 176 -7.91 2.57 5.94
C THR A 176 -8.05 1.15 6.51
N GLU A 177 -7.68 0.93 7.77
CA GLU A 177 -7.84 -0.37 8.45
C GLU A 177 -9.31 -0.70 8.68
N ALA A 178 -10.11 0.29 9.11
CA ALA A 178 -11.54 0.14 9.29
C ALA A 178 -12.25 -0.21 7.97
N SER A 179 -11.90 0.47 6.87
CA SER A 179 -12.47 0.20 5.55
C SER A 179 -12.02 -1.16 5.01
N LEU A 180 -10.79 -1.61 5.29
CA LEU A 180 -10.32 -2.96 4.98
C LEU A 180 -11.13 -4.01 5.74
N LEU A 181 -11.38 -3.79 7.03
CA LEU A 181 -12.17 -4.70 7.85
C LEU A 181 -13.60 -4.85 7.33
N VAL A 182 -14.22 -3.75 6.89
CA VAL A 182 -15.55 -3.77 6.25
C VAL A 182 -15.51 -4.53 4.91
N LEU A 183 -14.48 -4.30 4.10
CA LEU A 183 -14.26 -4.95 2.81
C LEU A 183 -14.08 -6.46 2.96
N THR A 184 -13.34 -6.90 3.98
CA THR A 184 -13.05 -8.32 4.23
C THR A 184 -14.07 -9.01 5.13
N GLU A 185 -15.08 -8.27 5.58
CA GLU A 185 -16.14 -8.73 6.48
C GLU A 185 -15.59 -9.25 7.82
N GLY A 186 -14.62 -8.52 8.38
CA GLY A 186 -14.00 -8.83 9.67
C GLY A 186 -12.79 -9.77 9.58
N ARG A 187 -12.42 -10.20 8.38
CA ARG A 187 -11.34 -11.18 8.19
C ARG A 187 -9.98 -10.49 8.00
N ALA A 188 -8.99 -10.93 8.77
CA ALA A 188 -7.60 -10.53 8.55
C ALA A 188 -7.09 -11.12 7.21
N LEU A 189 -6.36 -10.30 6.44
CA LEU A 189 -5.59 -10.75 5.28
C LEU A 189 -4.14 -10.98 5.70
N SER A 190 -3.47 -11.96 5.09
CA SER A 190 -2.01 -12.03 5.17
C SER A 190 -1.37 -10.79 4.54
N ALA A 191 -0.13 -10.50 4.89
CA ALA A 191 0.62 -9.40 4.29
C ALA A 191 0.71 -9.57 2.76
N GLU A 192 0.91 -10.80 2.29
CA GLU A 192 0.99 -11.13 0.87
C GLU A 192 -0.37 -10.94 0.16
N ALA A 193 -1.49 -11.30 0.79
CA ALA A 193 -2.81 -11.07 0.22
C ALA A 193 -3.19 -9.58 0.21
N ALA A 194 -2.82 -8.82 1.24
CA ALA A 194 -2.99 -7.38 1.26
C ALA A 194 -2.18 -6.70 0.15
N ALA A 195 -0.90 -7.08 -0.02
CA ALA A 195 -0.05 -6.57 -1.09
C ALA A 195 -0.61 -6.89 -2.49
N GLU A 196 -1.13 -8.11 -2.69
CA GLU A 196 -1.76 -8.48 -3.95
C GLU A 196 -3.05 -7.66 -4.21
N LEU A 197 -3.85 -7.40 -3.17
CA LEU A 197 -5.01 -6.51 -3.27
C LEU A 197 -4.59 -5.08 -3.69
N HIS A 198 -3.52 -4.54 -3.09
CA HIS A 198 -2.99 -3.21 -3.45
C HIS A 198 -2.53 -3.16 -4.90
N ARG A 199 -1.79 -4.18 -5.34
CA ARG A 199 -1.36 -4.33 -6.73
C ARG A 199 -2.53 -4.34 -7.71
N LEU A 200 -3.65 -4.99 -7.35
CA LEU A 200 -4.85 -5.03 -8.18
C LEU A 200 -5.57 -3.68 -8.26
N LEU A 201 -5.50 -2.88 -7.19
CA LEU A 201 -6.10 -1.54 -7.12
C LEU A 201 -5.22 -0.42 -7.71
N GLY A 202 -3.99 -0.74 -8.10
CA GLY A 202 -3.06 0.21 -8.73
C GLY A 202 -2.21 1.01 -7.74
N PHE A 203 -1.98 0.45 -6.54
CA PHE A 203 -1.05 0.99 -5.54
C PHE A 203 0.29 0.25 -5.56
#